data_AF-A0A540W6U1-F1
#
_entry.id   AF-A0A540W6U1-F1
#
_cell.length_a   1.000
_cell.length_b   1.000
_cell.length_c   1.000
_cell.angle_alpha   90.00
_cell.angle_beta   90.00
_cell.angle_gamma   90.00
#
_symmetry.space_group_name_H-M   'P 1'
#
loop_
_entity.id
_entity.type
_entity.pdbx_description
1 polymer ?
#
loop_
_entity_poly.entity_id
_entity_poly.type
_entity_poly.pdbx_seq_one_letter_code
_entity_poly.pdbx_strand_id
1 'polypeptide(L)'
;MTDWTELATDDGVTGHDQRRKRRWLIPTTLVVVAAGAALGVTLFPGKARPPIMNPSPAVQLRAMDVAAKTPNLGSEADYTRAFDTLSARCQEQGQALADEVGSVLWLLNHNGITDENHLTVMQHLAAPLPIGAKQLCAQVGDGYVSRREEHA
;
A
#
# COMPACT_ATOMS: atom_id res chain seq x y z
N MET A 1 -40.00 -18.05 45.74
CA MET A 1 -40.80 -18.96 44.90
C MET A 1 -40.52 -18.54 43.47
N THR A 2 -39.68 -19.18 42.66
CA THR A 2 -39.08 -20.52 42.69
C THR A 2 -37.73 -20.41 41.96
N ASP A 3 -36.69 -20.95 42.58
CA ASP A 3 -35.39 -21.30 41.98
C ASP A 3 -35.59 -22.47 41.00
N TRP A 4 -34.76 -22.59 39.94
CA TRP A 4 -34.17 -23.85 39.42
C TRP A 4 -33.39 -23.58 38.12
N THR A 5 -32.07 -23.60 38.30
CA THR A 5 -30.95 -23.94 37.41
C THR A 5 -31.26 -24.97 36.31
N GLU A 6 -30.72 -24.77 35.09
CA GLU A 6 -29.97 -25.84 34.41
C GLU A 6 -29.00 -25.27 33.35
N LEU A 7 -27.73 -25.61 33.53
CA LEU A 7 -26.63 -25.45 32.60
C LEU A 7 -26.70 -26.54 31.51
N ALA A 8 -26.43 -26.18 30.26
CA ALA A 8 -25.89 -27.10 29.28
C ALA A 8 -24.72 -26.43 28.55
N THR A 9 -23.52 -26.83 28.97
CA THR A 9 -22.28 -26.75 28.18
C THR A 9 -22.22 -27.97 27.25
N ASP A 10 -21.20 -28.05 26.39
CA ASP A 10 -20.85 -29.12 25.43
C ASP A 10 -21.66 -29.11 24.12
N ASP A 11 -21.13 -29.34 22.92
CA ASP A 11 -19.79 -29.42 22.33
C ASP A 11 -20.06 -29.63 20.82
N GLY A 12 -19.16 -29.24 19.91
CA GLY A 12 -19.42 -29.53 18.50
C GLY A 12 -18.51 -28.90 17.45
N VAL A 13 -17.20 -29.04 17.61
CA VAL A 13 -16.23 -28.82 16.52
C VAL A 13 -16.11 -30.09 15.66
N THR A 14 -15.95 -29.88 14.34
CA THR A 14 -15.50 -30.76 13.25
C THR A 14 -16.43 -31.83 12.67
N GLY A 15 -16.52 -31.84 11.33
CA GLY A 15 -16.68 -33.09 10.58
C GLY A 15 -17.49 -33.02 9.27
N HIS A 16 -16.79 -32.80 8.16
CA HIS A 16 -17.02 -33.41 6.84
C HIS A 16 -18.45 -33.84 6.42
N ASP A 17 -19.01 -33.17 5.40
CA ASP A 17 -19.74 -33.89 4.34
C ASP A 17 -19.54 -33.24 2.96
N GLN A 18 -18.47 -33.70 2.30
CA GLN A 18 -18.24 -33.58 0.87
C GLN A 18 -19.00 -34.72 0.17
N ARG A 19 -20.19 -34.48 -0.40
CA ARG A 19 -20.73 -35.28 -1.53
C ARG A 19 -22.09 -34.80 -2.05
N ARG A 20 -22.10 -34.04 -3.16
CA ARG A 20 -23.07 -34.22 -4.28
C ARG A 20 -22.40 -33.74 -5.58
N LYS A 21 -21.55 -34.56 -6.22
CA LYS A 21 -21.91 -35.46 -7.34
C LYS A 21 -22.96 -34.89 -8.32
N ARG A 22 -22.50 -34.20 -9.36
CA ARG A 22 -22.99 -34.30 -10.76
C ARG A 22 -21.79 -34.00 -11.68
N ARG A 23 -20.95 -34.97 -12.08
CA ARG A 23 -21.12 -35.95 -13.17
C ARG A 23 -21.56 -35.31 -14.50
N TRP A 24 -20.58 -34.98 -15.33
CA TRP A 24 -20.51 -35.01 -16.81
C TRP A 24 -19.02 -34.78 -17.14
N LEU A 25 -18.14 -35.79 -17.19
CA LEU A 25 -17.83 -36.70 -18.31
C LEU A 25 -17.97 -36.05 -19.69
N ILE A 26 -16.84 -35.83 -20.36
CA ILE A 26 -16.52 -36.09 -21.79
C ILE A 26 -15.03 -35.75 -22.03
N PRO A 27 -14.33 -36.45 -22.94
CA PRO A 27 -13.12 -37.20 -22.59
C PRO A 27 -11.80 -36.68 -23.18
N THR A 28 -10.74 -37.27 -22.64
CA THR A 28 -9.37 -37.42 -23.09
C THR A 28 -9.18 -37.56 -24.60
N THR A 29 -8.32 -36.72 -25.19
CA THR A 29 -7.44 -37.12 -26.30
C THR A 29 -6.04 -36.51 -26.12
N LEU A 30 -5.10 -37.43 -25.93
CA LEU A 30 -3.66 -37.30 -26.05
C LEU A 30 -3.26 -36.82 -27.44
N VAL A 31 -2.38 -35.82 -27.54
CA VAL A 31 -1.33 -35.80 -28.57
C VAL A 31 -0.03 -35.31 -27.93
N VAL A 32 0.89 -36.26 -27.73
CA VAL A 32 2.32 -35.99 -27.56
C VAL A 32 2.85 -35.64 -28.94
N VAL A 33 3.30 -34.40 -29.15
CA VAL A 33 4.21 -34.06 -30.25
C VAL A 33 5.57 -33.76 -29.63
N ALA A 34 6.42 -34.79 -29.67
CA ALA A 34 7.86 -34.59 -29.61
C ALA A 34 8.28 -33.91 -30.92
N ALA A 35 8.82 -32.69 -30.84
CA ALA A 35 9.47 -32.04 -31.96
C ALA A 35 10.71 -31.29 -31.49
N GLY A 36 11.86 -31.86 -31.81
CA GLY A 36 13.04 -31.11 -32.24
C GLY A 36 13.87 -30.46 -31.13
N ALA A 37 14.84 -31.21 -30.62
CA ALA A 37 16.13 -30.61 -30.30
C ALA A 37 16.70 -30.01 -31.59
N ALA A 38 16.59 -28.70 -31.76
CA ALA A 38 17.37 -27.94 -32.71
C ALA A 38 18.29 -27.01 -31.92
N LEU A 39 19.57 -27.37 -31.89
CA LEU A 39 20.68 -26.52 -31.52
C LEU A 39 20.66 -25.29 -32.42
N GLY A 40 19.92 -24.27 -32.00
CA GLY A 40 19.93 -22.95 -32.60
C GLY A 40 20.76 -22.02 -31.75
N VAL A 41 22.09 -22.04 -31.95
CA VAL A 41 22.95 -20.91 -31.58
C VAL A 41 22.50 -19.74 -32.44
N THR A 42 21.56 -18.97 -31.92
CA THR A 42 21.23 -17.66 -32.45
C THR A 42 21.57 -16.64 -31.38
N LEU A 43 22.75 -16.04 -31.57
CA LEU A 43 23.17 -14.81 -30.91
C LEU A 43 22.21 -13.69 -31.34
N PHE A 44 21.01 -13.68 -30.79
CA PHE A 44 20.20 -12.47 -30.75
C PHE A 44 20.58 -11.74 -29.45
N PRO A 45 20.98 -10.45 -29.53
CA PRO A 45 21.29 -9.69 -28.34
C PRO A 45 20.06 -9.72 -27.46
N GLY A 46 20.21 -10.31 -26.28
CA GLY A 46 19.17 -10.41 -25.28
C GLY A 46 18.55 -9.03 -25.14
N LYS A 47 17.32 -8.90 -25.62
CA LYS A 47 16.48 -7.75 -25.35
C LYS A 47 16.24 -7.86 -23.86
N ALA A 48 17.12 -7.21 -23.08
CA ALA A 48 17.00 -7.10 -21.65
C ALA A 48 15.54 -6.75 -21.40
N ARG A 49 14.82 -7.63 -20.69
CA ARG A 49 13.54 -7.22 -20.12
C ARG A 49 13.86 -5.92 -19.38
N PRO A 50 13.19 -4.80 -19.70
CA PRO A 50 13.40 -3.61 -18.91
C PRO A 50 13.17 -4.04 -17.45
N PRO A 51 14.06 -3.65 -16.53
CA PRO A 51 13.79 -3.91 -15.12
C PRO A 51 12.36 -3.43 -14.86
N ILE A 52 11.54 -4.26 -14.22
CA ILE A 52 10.28 -3.80 -13.66
C ILE A 52 10.71 -2.81 -12.57
N MET A 53 10.91 -1.55 -12.96
CA MET A 53 11.23 -0.47 -12.04
C MET A 53 9.96 -0.26 -11.25
N ASN A 54 9.95 -0.77 -10.02
CA ASN A 54 8.95 -0.35 -9.06
C ASN A 54 9.04 1.18 -8.96
N PRO A 55 7.93 1.90 -9.16
CA PRO A 55 7.94 3.35 -9.07
C PRO A 55 8.47 3.78 -7.70
N SER A 56 9.21 4.89 -7.64
CA SER A 56 9.68 5.42 -6.36
C SER A 56 8.47 5.74 -5.47
N PRO A 57 8.61 5.69 -4.13
CA PRO A 57 7.50 5.98 -3.24
C PRO A 57 6.87 7.36 -3.48
N ALA A 58 7.68 8.38 -3.80
CA ALA A 58 7.19 9.70 -4.17
C ALA A 58 6.29 9.70 -5.44
N VAL A 59 6.67 8.91 -6.46
CA VAL A 59 5.86 8.75 -7.68
C VAL A 59 4.56 8.02 -7.38
N GLN A 60 4.58 7.04 -6.47
CA GLN A 60 3.37 6.35 -6.03
C GLN A 60 2.39 7.30 -5.32
N LEU A 61 2.86 8.12 -4.38
CA LEU A 61 2.04 9.12 -3.70
C LEU A 61 1.39 10.10 -4.69
N ARG A 62 2.18 10.59 -5.66
CA ARG A 62 1.63 11.44 -6.74
C ARG A 62 0.58 10.72 -7.56
N ALA A 63 0.82 9.45 -7.91
CA ALA A 63 -0.14 8.67 -8.68
C ALA A 63 -1.45 8.47 -7.92
N MET A 64 -1.41 8.33 -6.59
CA MET A 64 -2.61 8.30 -5.74
C MET A 64 -3.38 9.62 -5.80
N ASP A 65 -2.69 10.76 -5.68
CA ASP A 65 -3.32 12.08 -5.77
C ASP A 65 -3.91 12.38 -7.17
N VAL A 66 -3.21 11.95 -8.23
CA VAL A 66 -3.72 12.01 -9.61
C VAL A 66 -4.95 11.14 -9.77
N ALA A 67 -4.94 9.91 -9.26
CA ALA A 67 -6.08 9.00 -9.32
C ALA A 67 -7.28 9.52 -8.52
N ALA A 68 -7.03 10.17 -7.39
CA ALA A 68 -8.03 10.84 -6.55
C ALA A 68 -8.53 12.17 -7.14
N LYS A 69 -7.93 12.65 -8.25
CA LYS A 69 -8.26 13.93 -8.91
C LYS A 69 -8.14 15.13 -7.95
N THR A 70 -7.16 15.11 -7.04
CA THR A 70 -6.96 16.20 -6.10
C THR A 70 -6.64 17.50 -6.85
N PRO A 71 -7.17 18.66 -6.42
CA PRO A 71 -6.74 19.94 -6.96
C PRO A 71 -5.29 20.25 -6.56
N ASN A 72 -4.67 21.23 -7.23
CA ASN A 72 -3.33 21.73 -6.91
C ASN A 72 -2.22 20.67 -6.90
N LEU A 73 -2.29 19.72 -7.84
CA LEU A 73 -1.24 18.73 -8.05
C LEU A 73 0.08 19.39 -8.47
N GLY A 74 1.14 19.16 -7.71
CA GLY A 74 2.50 19.49 -8.13
C GLY A 74 3.04 18.56 -9.22
N SER A 75 4.21 18.91 -9.74
CA SER A 75 4.96 18.07 -10.67
C SER A 75 5.55 16.84 -9.96
N GLU A 76 5.94 15.81 -10.72
CA GLU A 76 6.65 14.66 -10.15
C GLU A 76 7.94 15.05 -9.40
N ALA A 77 8.63 16.07 -9.90
CA ALA A 77 9.81 16.61 -9.26
C ALA A 77 9.50 17.26 -7.90
N ASP A 78 8.31 17.87 -7.75
CA ASP A 78 7.89 18.46 -6.47
C ASP A 78 7.64 17.39 -5.42
N TYR A 79 6.98 16.29 -5.79
CA TYR A 79 6.78 15.13 -4.91
C TYR A 79 8.12 14.51 -4.53
N THR A 80 8.99 14.29 -5.51
CA THR A 80 10.32 13.72 -5.25
C THR A 80 11.12 14.59 -4.29
N ARG A 81 11.15 15.91 -4.53
CA ARG A 81 11.84 16.86 -3.65
C ARG A 81 11.27 16.91 -2.24
N ALA A 82 9.94 16.94 -2.11
CA ALA A 82 9.28 16.96 -0.80
C ALA A 82 9.56 15.67 -0.03
N PHE A 83 9.47 14.52 -0.70
CA PHE A 83 9.76 13.22 -0.13
C PHE A 83 11.22 13.07 0.28
N ASP A 84 12.17 13.51 -0.55
CA ASP A 84 13.60 13.51 -0.23
C ASP A 84 13.89 14.41 0.99
N THR A 85 13.26 15.58 1.04
CA THR A 85 13.39 16.51 2.17
C THR A 85 12.87 15.89 3.47
N LEU A 86 11.70 15.25 3.41
CA LEU A 86 11.09 14.59 4.56
C LEU A 86 11.94 13.39 5.00
N SER A 87 12.35 12.51 4.07
CA SER A 87 13.16 11.32 4.35
C SER A 87 14.55 11.62 4.93
N ALA A 88 15.14 12.77 4.58
CA ALA A 88 16.37 13.25 5.21
C ALA A 88 16.20 13.58 6.70
N ARG A 89 14.97 13.91 7.12
CA ARG A 89 14.61 14.34 8.48
C ARG A 89 13.89 13.25 9.28
N CYS A 90 13.39 12.22 8.63
CA CYS A 90 12.72 11.07 9.25
C CYS A 90 13.70 9.91 9.53
N GLN A 91 13.38 9.10 10.54
CA GLN A 91 14.01 7.80 10.75
C GLN A 91 13.51 6.78 9.72
N GLU A 92 12.22 6.82 9.40
CA GLU A 92 11.56 6.02 8.38
C GLU A 92 12.04 6.42 6.97
N GLN A 93 12.14 5.44 6.08
CA GLN A 93 12.62 5.66 4.72
C GLN A 93 11.83 4.82 3.70
N GLY A 94 11.86 5.26 2.44
CA GLY A 94 11.24 4.53 1.34
C GLY A 94 9.75 4.31 1.57
N GLN A 95 9.28 3.08 1.36
CA GLN A 95 7.84 2.81 1.43
C GLN A 95 7.24 3.08 2.81
N ALA A 96 7.96 2.78 3.91
CA ALA A 96 7.45 3.01 5.26
C ALA A 96 7.12 4.50 5.49
N LEU A 97 7.97 5.42 4.99
CA LEU A 97 7.68 6.85 5.08
C LEU A 97 6.49 7.26 4.20
N ALA A 98 6.35 6.66 3.02
CA ALA A 98 5.20 6.94 2.16
C ALA A 98 3.89 6.47 2.79
N ASP A 99 3.90 5.31 3.45
CA ASP A 99 2.74 4.78 4.17
C ASP A 99 2.35 5.72 5.33
N GLU A 100 3.33 6.29 6.06
CA GLU A 100 3.06 7.30 7.10
C GLU A 100 2.44 8.58 6.53
N VAL A 101 2.97 9.11 5.43
CA VAL A 101 2.39 10.28 4.75
C VAL A 101 0.94 9.99 4.32
N GLY A 102 0.69 8.80 3.79
CA GLY A 102 -0.65 8.35 3.41
C GLY A 102 -1.61 8.25 4.61
N SER A 103 -1.14 7.69 5.73
CA SER A 103 -1.89 7.60 6.98
C SER A 103 -2.27 8.98 7.53
N VAL A 104 -1.33 9.92 7.53
CA VAL A 104 -1.58 11.31 7.96
C VAL A 104 -2.64 11.97 7.08
N LEU A 105 -2.53 11.86 5.75
CA LEU A 105 -3.53 12.42 4.85
C LEU A 105 -4.90 11.76 5.03
N TRP A 106 -4.94 10.45 5.25
CA TRP A 106 -6.18 9.74 5.53
C TRP A 106 -6.85 10.22 6.82
N LEU A 107 -6.08 10.41 7.90
CA LEU A 107 -6.57 10.93 9.18
C LEU A 107 -7.12 12.35 9.03
N LEU A 108 -6.40 13.25 8.36
CA LEU A 108 -6.86 14.63 8.11
C LEU A 108 -8.21 14.63 7.38
N ASN A 109 -8.30 13.87 6.29
CA ASN A 109 -9.55 13.76 5.52
C ASN A 109 -10.69 13.16 6.36
N HIS A 110 -10.40 12.14 7.16
CA HIS A 110 -11.38 11.54 8.07
C HIS A 110 -11.89 12.56 9.12
N ASN A 111 -11.04 13.50 9.52
CA ASN A 111 -11.37 14.54 10.49
C ASN A 111 -11.89 15.84 9.83
N GLY A 112 -12.22 15.79 8.53
CA GLY A 112 -12.86 16.89 7.79
C GLY A 112 -11.89 17.90 7.17
N ILE A 113 -10.58 17.71 7.34
CA ILE A 113 -9.53 18.57 6.77
C ILE A 113 -9.16 18.03 5.39
N THR A 114 -9.80 18.59 4.35
CA THR A 114 -9.70 18.08 2.96
C THR A 114 -8.97 19.04 2.00
N ASP A 115 -8.32 20.07 2.51
CA ASP A 115 -7.54 21.05 1.74
C ASP A 115 -6.09 20.59 1.46
N GLU A 116 -5.73 19.42 1.96
CA GLU A 116 -4.40 18.83 1.85
C GLU A 116 -4.37 17.68 0.82
N ASN A 117 -3.16 17.36 0.35
CA ASN A 117 -2.80 16.23 -0.50
C ASN A 117 -1.44 15.68 -0.05
N HIS A 118 -0.92 14.59 -0.62
CA HIS A 118 0.33 14.01 -0.11
C HIS A 118 1.51 14.98 -0.26
N LEU A 119 1.52 15.83 -1.30
CA LEU A 119 2.56 16.85 -1.48
C LEU A 119 2.58 17.88 -0.33
N THR A 120 1.43 18.46 -0.02
CA THR A 120 1.29 19.48 1.04
C THR A 120 1.51 18.88 2.43
N VAL A 121 1.03 17.66 2.68
CA VAL A 121 1.34 16.91 3.91
C VAL A 121 2.84 16.72 4.06
N MET A 122 3.56 16.24 3.04
CA MET A 122 5.03 16.08 3.14
C MET A 122 5.74 17.40 3.47
N GLN A 123 5.32 18.49 2.85
CA GLN A 123 5.89 19.82 3.09
C GLN A 123 5.63 20.29 4.52
N HIS A 124 4.40 20.13 5.02
CA HIS A 124 4.00 20.51 6.37
C HIS A 124 4.65 19.64 7.45
N LEU A 125 4.81 18.34 7.21
CA LEU A 125 5.53 17.43 8.11
C LEU A 125 7.03 17.76 8.15
N ALA A 126 7.62 18.14 7.03
CA ALA A 126 9.05 18.49 6.99
C ALA A 126 9.36 19.83 7.65
N ALA A 127 8.47 20.82 7.54
CA ALA A 127 8.67 22.20 8.00
C ALA A 127 9.15 22.34 9.46
N PRO A 128 8.57 21.66 10.46
CA PRO A 128 8.98 21.78 11.86
C PRO A 128 10.22 20.94 12.22
N LEU A 129 10.70 20.07 11.33
CA LEU A 129 11.76 19.12 11.66
C LEU A 129 13.16 19.76 11.61
N PRO A 130 13.99 19.56 12.66
CA PRO A 130 15.34 20.11 12.70
C PRO A 130 16.23 19.45 11.64
N ILE A 131 17.13 20.26 11.07
CA ILE A 131 18.16 19.75 10.17
C ILE A 131 19.26 19.10 11.02
N GLY A 132 19.61 17.85 10.71
CA GLY A 132 20.72 17.13 11.34
C GLY A 132 20.34 16.13 12.44
N ALA A 133 19.07 16.05 12.85
CA ALA A 133 18.58 15.02 13.76
C ALA A 133 17.32 14.35 13.19
N LYS A 134 17.38 13.03 13.00
CA LYS A 134 16.23 12.25 12.49
C LYS A 134 15.18 12.07 13.57
N GLN A 135 13.92 12.38 13.24
CA GLN A 135 12.75 12.20 14.11
C GLN A 135 11.91 11.01 13.65
N LEU A 136 11.08 10.48 14.54
CA LEU A 136 10.05 9.49 14.20
C LEU A 136 8.89 10.21 13.53
N CYS A 137 8.71 10.01 12.23
CA CYS A 137 7.74 10.79 11.46
C CYS A 137 6.29 10.37 11.72
N ALA A 138 6.06 9.19 12.30
CA ALA A 138 4.76 8.83 12.88
C ALA A 138 4.34 9.84 13.98
N GLN A 139 5.22 10.13 14.95
CA GLN A 139 4.92 11.08 16.04
C GLN A 139 4.73 12.52 15.54
N VAL A 140 5.49 12.88 14.50
CA VAL A 140 5.38 14.19 13.85
C VAL A 140 4.04 14.31 13.11
N GLY A 141 3.62 13.21 12.47
CA GLY A 141 2.32 13.05 11.84
C GLY A 141 1.17 13.26 12.82
N ASP A 142 1.16 12.52 13.93
CA ASP A 142 0.13 12.64 14.97
C ASP A 142 0.03 14.07 15.52
N GLY A 143 1.18 14.68 15.80
CA GLY A 143 1.25 16.07 16.27
C GLY A 143 0.77 17.08 15.22
N TYR A 144 0.98 16.80 13.92
CA TYR A 144 0.48 17.64 12.84
C TYR A 144 -1.05 17.56 12.71
N VAL A 145 -1.62 16.34 12.72
CA VAL A 145 -3.06 16.12 12.68
C VAL A 145 -3.75 16.83 13.85
N SER A 146 -3.25 16.63 15.07
CA SER A 146 -3.81 17.27 16.28
C SER A 146 -3.85 18.81 16.17
N ARG A 147 -2.77 19.43 15.67
CA ARG A 147 -2.73 20.89 15.47
C ARG A 147 -3.69 21.37 14.37
N ARG A 148 -3.90 20.59 13.32
CA ARG A 148 -4.83 20.96 12.26
C ARG A 148 -6.28 20.91 12.73
N GLU A 149 -6.62 19.94 13.58
CA GLU A 149 -7.95 19.84 14.18
C GLU A 149 -8.28 21.03 15.10
N GLU A 150 -7.30 21.51 15.86
CA GLU A 150 -7.47 22.71 16.71
C GLU A 150 -7.73 24.01 15.91
N HIS A 151 -7.41 24.00 14.61
CA HIS A 151 -7.50 25.16 13.73
C HIS A 151 -8.52 24.98 12.58
N ALA A 152 -9.27 23.88 12.54
CA ALA A 152 -10.29 23.57 11.54
C ALA A 152 -11.67 24.14 11.93
#